data_AF-A0A385YQG8-F1
#
_entry.id   AF-A0A385YQG8-F1
#
_cell.length_a   1.000
_cell.length_b   1.000
_cell.length_c   1.000
_cell.angle_alpha   90.00
_cell.angle_beta   90.00
_cell.angle_gamma   90.00
#
_symmetry.space_group_name_H-M   'P 1'
#
loop_
_entity.id
_entity.type
_entity.pdbx_description
1 polymer ?
#
loop_
_entity_poly.entity_id
_entity_poly.type
_entity_poly.pdbx_seq_one_letter_code
_entity_poly.pdbx_strand_id
1 'polypeptide(L)'
;MKMLANYLDLCATLETIELDLERVNADMDYWFGKGSYMLGSIGSTKFGSKEAIERIDHLHSRKHEILQRKVHYEEMKRDYEKALGKLTSNEYTIMKKVIVDRKSLKEISDELNLSYGYVRNVSSKCDKILHTYLTTSVLLYK
;
A
#
# COMPACT_ATOMS: atom_id res chain seq x y z
N MET A 1 5.32 -0.72 17.99
CA MET A 1 6.11 -1.69 17.20
C MET A 1 5.98 -1.27 15.74
N LYS A 2 7.08 -0.74 15.19
CA LYS A 2 7.45 -0.21 13.85
C LYS A 2 6.37 0.31 12.86
N MET A 3 6.03 1.59 12.99
CA MET A 3 5.19 2.38 12.08
C MET A 3 5.65 2.44 10.60
N LEU A 4 6.96 2.54 10.29
CA LEU A 4 7.44 2.47 8.90
C LEU A 4 7.42 1.02 8.37
N ALA A 5 7.38 0.00 9.24
CA ALA A 5 7.04 -1.36 8.80
C ALA A 5 5.58 -1.38 8.36
N ASN A 6 4.66 -0.73 9.10
CA ASN A 6 3.29 -0.54 8.63
C ASN A 6 3.20 0.26 7.33
N TYR A 7 4.09 1.23 7.08
CA TYR A 7 4.15 1.94 5.79
C TYR A 7 4.71 1.05 4.64
N LEU A 8 5.74 0.26 4.90
CA LEU A 8 6.27 -0.69 3.92
C LEU A 8 5.24 -1.79 3.62
N ASP A 9 4.59 -2.31 4.64
CA ASP A 9 3.50 -3.29 4.54
C ASP A 9 2.30 -2.66 3.80
N LEU A 10 2.00 -1.38 4.04
CA LEU A 10 0.99 -0.61 3.29
C LEU A 10 1.35 -0.51 1.81
N CYS A 11 2.60 -0.18 1.48
CA CYS A 11 3.07 -0.15 0.10
C CYS A 11 2.99 -1.53 -0.56
N ALA A 12 3.43 -2.60 0.12
CA ALA A 12 3.30 -3.97 -0.38
C ALA A 12 1.84 -4.40 -0.53
N THR A 13 0.96 -3.94 0.36
CA THR A 13 -0.49 -4.16 0.25
C THR A 13 -1.07 -3.47 -0.97
N LEU A 14 -0.65 -2.22 -1.25
CA LEU A 14 -1.05 -1.50 -2.45
C LEU A 14 -0.56 -2.20 -3.73
N GLU A 15 0.67 -2.69 -3.76
CA GLU A 15 1.20 -3.51 -4.88
C GLU A 15 0.36 -4.78 -5.07
N THR A 16 0.00 -5.46 -3.98
CA THR A 16 -0.86 -6.66 -4.05
C THR A 16 -2.25 -6.32 -4.60
N ILE A 17 -2.82 -5.19 -4.19
CA ILE A 17 -4.10 -4.69 -4.70
C ILE A 17 -4.02 -4.37 -6.19
N GLU A 18 -2.90 -3.82 -6.67
CA GLU A 18 -2.68 -3.57 -8.10
C GLU A 18 -2.61 -4.86 -8.89
N LEU A 19 -1.89 -5.88 -8.40
CA LEU A 19 -1.87 -7.21 -9.01
C LEU A 19 -3.26 -7.86 -9.04
N ASP A 20 -4.07 -7.68 -7.99
CA ASP A 20 -5.44 -8.18 -7.97
C ASP A 20 -6.34 -7.44 -8.97
N LEU A 21 -6.16 -6.13 -9.17
CA LEU A 21 -6.85 -5.38 -10.23
C LEU A 21 -6.44 -5.87 -11.62
N GLU A 22 -5.15 -6.12 -11.85
CA GLU A 22 -4.66 -6.68 -13.12
C GLU A 22 -5.28 -8.05 -13.42
N ARG A 23 -5.36 -8.92 -12.42
CA ARG A 23 -6.03 -10.23 -12.56
C ARG A 23 -7.50 -10.09 -12.90
N VAL A 24 -8.23 -9.22 -12.19
CA VAL A 24 -9.65 -9.00 -12.47
C VAL A 24 -9.85 -8.39 -13.86
N ASN A 25 -8.99 -7.48 -14.30
CA ASN A 25 -9.06 -6.96 -15.67
C ASN A 25 -8.79 -8.05 -16.71
N ALA A 26 -7.81 -8.93 -16.48
CA ALA A 26 -7.55 -10.06 -17.37
C ALA A 26 -8.72 -11.04 -17.43
N ASP A 27 -9.38 -11.31 -16.29
CA ASP A 27 -10.60 -12.13 -16.23
C ASP A 27 -11.74 -11.46 -17.00
N MET A 28 -11.93 -10.14 -16.85
CA MET A 28 -12.93 -9.39 -17.62
C MET A 28 -12.64 -9.45 -19.12
N ASP A 29 -11.38 -9.30 -19.53
CA ASP A 29 -10.96 -9.44 -20.93
C ASP A 29 -11.23 -10.86 -21.46
N TYR A 30 -11.06 -11.89 -20.64
CA TYR A 30 -11.37 -13.27 -21.02
C TYR A 30 -12.87 -13.47 -21.27
N TRP A 31 -13.72 -12.93 -20.39
CA TRP A 31 -15.17 -13.12 -20.43
C TRP A 31 -15.89 -12.18 -21.42
N PHE A 32 -15.38 -10.97 -21.64
CA PHE A 32 -16.05 -9.94 -22.43
C PHE A 32 -15.23 -9.43 -23.63
N GLY A 33 -13.94 -9.77 -23.69
CA GLY A 33 -13.02 -9.29 -24.72
C GLY A 33 -12.42 -7.93 -24.39
N LYS A 34 -11.29 -7.59 -25.03
CA LYS A 34 -10.74 -6.24 -25.01
C LYS A 34 -11.52 -5.34 -25.97
N GLY A 35 -12.41 -4.50 -25.46
CA GLY A 35 -13.11 -3.47 -26.25
C GLY A 35 -14.58 -3.77 -26.55
N SER A 36 -15.09 -3.27 -27.69
CA SER A 36 -16.52 -3.19 -28.02
C SER A 36 -17.18 -4.47 -28.55
N TYR A 37 -16.46 -5.59 -28.67
CA TYR A 37 -17.02 -6.86 -29.12
C TYR A 37 -17.41 -7.76 -27.95
N MET A 38 -18.51 -7.38 -27.28
CA MET A 38 -18.99 -7.95 -26.01
C MET A 38 -19.27 -9.47 -26.00
N LEU A 39 -19.26 -10.16 -27.15
CA LEU A 39 -19.66 -11.58 -27.27
C LEU A 39 -18.79 -12.39 -28.24
N GLY A 40 -17.63 -11.85 -28.63
CA GLY A 40 -16.60 -12.57 -29.41
C GLY A 40 -15.44 -13.07 -28.54
N SER A 41 -15.58 -12.98 -27.22
CA SER A 41 -14.55 -13.35 -26.26
C SER A 41 -14.39 -14.87 -26.16
N ILE A 42 -13.25 -15.33 -25.63
CA ILE A 42 -12.99 -16.77 -25.43
C ILE A 42 -14.03 -17.35 -24.46
N GLY A 43 -14.34 -16.62 -23.38
CA GLY A 43 -15.32 -17.04 -22.39
C GLY A 43 -16.73 -17.18 -22.97
N SER A 44 -17.22 -16.16 -23.68
CA SER A 44 -18.56 -16.20 -24.29
C SER A 44 -18.68 -17.27 -25.38
N THR A 45 -17.64 -17.45 -26.20
CA THR A 45 -17.61 -18.50 -27.24
C THR A 45 -17.65 -19.90 -26.64
N LYS A 46 -16.96 -20.12 -25.52
CA LYS A 46 -16.81 -21.45 -24.91
C LYS A 46 -18.00 -21.83 -24.01
N PHE A 47 -18.60 -20.86 -23.33
CA PHE A 47 -19.59 -21.13 -22.28
C PHE A 47 -20.97 -20.53 -22.56
N GLY A 48 -21.11 -19.69 -23.60
CA GLY A 48 -22.35 -19.00 -23.90
C GLY A 48 -22.39 -17.57 -23.39
N SER A 49 -23.27 -16.77 -23.99
CA SER A 49 -23.43 -15.34 -23.70
C SER A 49 -24.02 -15.09 -22.30
N LYS A 50 -24.94 -15.95 -21.85
CA LYS A 50 -25.59 -15.81 -20.54
C LYS A 50 -24.59 -15.95 -19.39
N GLU A 51 -23.79 -17.01 -19.41
CA GLU A 51 -22.74 -17.28 -18.43
C GLU A 51 -21.68 -16.17 -18.42
N ALA A 52 -21.32 -15.64 -19.59
CA ALA A 52 -20.39 -14.51 -19.69
C ALA A 52 -20.93 -13.23 -19.03
N ILE A 53 -22.22 -12.94 -19.18
CA ILE A 53 -22.87 -11.78 -18.54
C ILE A 53 -22.93 -11.97 -17.02
N GLU A 54 -23.37 -13.13 -16.52
CA GLU A 54 -23.40 -13.35 -15.06
C GLU A 54 -22.00 -13.20 -14.44
N ARG A 55 -20.95 -13.66 -15.14
CA ARG A 55 -19.56 -13.50 -14.70
C ARG A 55 -19.09 -12.04 -14.73
N ILE A 56 -19.51 -11.25 -15.72
CA ILE A 56 -19.08 -9.85 -15.83
C ILE A 56 -19.60 -9.01 -14.66
N ASP A 57 -20.85 -9.23 -14.24
CA ASP A 57 -21.46 -8.51 -13.13
C ASP A 57 -20.70 -8.77 -11.83
N HIS A 58 -20.37 -10.04 -11.56
CA HIS A 58 -19.54 -10.43 -10.42
C HIS A 58 -18.14 -9.80 -10.46
N LEU A 59 -17.50 -9.76 -11.64
CA LEU A 59 -16.17 -9.16 -11.81
C LEU A 59 -16.22 -7.63 -11.64
N HIS A 60 -17.28 -6.97 -12.09
CA HIS A 60 -17.48 -5.54 -11.87
C HIS A 60 -17.64 -5.20 -10.39
N SER A 61 -18.46 -5.95 -9.64
CA SER A 61 -18.60 -5.77 -8.19
C SER A 61 -17.26 -5.98 -7.49
N ARG A 62 -16.55 -7.06 -7.80
CA ARG A 62 -15.23 -7.35 -7.23
C ARG A 62 -14.21 -6.24 -7.55
N LYS A 63 -14.18 -5.76 -8.79
CA LYS A 63 -13.31 -4.65 -9.19
C LYS A 63 -13.62 -3.39 -8.38
N HIS A 64 -14.90 -3.09 -8.17
CA HIS A 64 -15.31 -1.94 -7.37
C HIS A 64 -14.84 -2.05 -5.92
N GLU A 65 -14.98 -3.20 -5.28
CA GLU A 65 -14.49 -3.44 -3.91
C GLU A 65 -12.96 -3.28 -3.81
N ILE A 66 -12.22 -3.82 -4.77
CA ILE A 66 -10.76 -3.68 -4.81
C ILE A 66 -10.35 -2.20 -4.98
N LEU A 67 -11.07 -1.44 -5.83
CA LEU A 67 -10.83 -0.01 -6.00
C LEU A 67 -11.13 0.78 -4.71
N GLN A 68 -12.21 0.48 -3.99
CA GLN A 68 -12.49 1.12 -2.72
C GLN A 68 -11.38 0.85 -1.69
N ARG A 69 -10.89 -0.40 -1.61
CA ARG A 69 -9.74 -0.74 -0.77
C ARG A 69 -8.49 0.03 -1.19
N LYS A 70 -8.23 0.15 -2.50
CA LYS A 70 -7.11 0.94 -3.02
C LYS A 70 -7.18 2.39 -2.55
N VAL A 71 -8.33 3.04 -2.72
CA VAL A 71 -8.55 4.43 -2.30
C VAL A 71 -8.25 4.61 -0.81
N HIS A 72 -8.77 3.71 0.03
CA HIS A 72 -8.53 3.74 1.47
C HIS A 72 -7.03 3.67 1.81
N TYR A 73 -6.30 2.72 1.23
CA TYR A 73 -4.87 2.57 1.49
C TYR A 73 -4.03 3.70 0.88
N GLU A 74 -4.45 4.30 -0.23
CA GLU A 74 -3.79 5.49 -0.82
C GLU A 74 -3.99 6.75 0.03
N GLU A 75 -5.16 6.91 0.67
CA GLU A 75 -5.38 7.98 1.66
C GLU A 75 -4.44 7.80 2.85
N MET A 76 -4.35 6.59 3.39
CA MET A 76 -3.39 6.28 4.45
C MET A 76 -1.96 6.61 4.01
N LYS A 77 -1.55 6.16 2.82
CA LYS A 77 -0.19 6.40 2.29
C LYS A 77 0.12 7.89 2.22
N ARG A 78 -0.83 8.71 1.76
CA ARG A 78 -0.69 10.17 1.72
C ARG A 78 -0.50 10.77 3.10
N ASP A 79 -1.18 10.27 4.11
CA ASP A 79 -1.03 10.77 5.49
C ASP A 79 0.33 10.37 6.10
N TYR A 80 0.79 9.15 5.83
CA TYR A 80 2.15 8.73 6.16
C TYR A 80 3.20 9.62 5.47
N GLU A 81 3.04 9.90 4.17
CA GLU A 81 3.95 10.75 3.41
C GLU A 81 3.97 12.19 3.89
N LYS A 82 2.81 12.78 4.24
CA LYS A 82 2.74 14.11 4.88
C LYS A 82 3.48 14.12 6.21
N ALA A 83 3.35 13.07 7.01
CA ALA A 83 4.00 12.98 8.31
C ALA A 83 5.53 12.83 8.15
N LEU A 84 5.98 12.04 7.16
CA LEU A 84 7.39 11.91 6.79
C LEU A 84 7.97 13.21 6.19
N GLY A 85 7.19 13.96 5.40
CA GLY A 85 7.60 15.22 4.80
C GLY A 85 7.86 16.36 5.81
N LYS A 86 7.45 16.19 7.07
CA LYS A 86 7.77 17.13 8.17
C LYS A 86 9.11 16.84 8.83
N LEU A 87 9.75 15.72 8.49
CA LEU A 87 11.07 15.36 9.00
C LEU A 87 12.14 16.12 8.21
N THR A 88 13.15 16.61 8.92
CA THR A 88 14.37 17.11 8.28
C THR A 88 15.12 15.98 7.57
N SER A 89 16.01 16.31 6.63
CA SER A 89 16.78 15.31 5.87
C SER A 89 17.54 14.31 6.76
N ASN A 90 18.09 14.78 7.88
CA ASN A 90 18.77 13.93 8.86
C ASN A 90 17.80 13.03 9.63
N GLU A 91 16.65 13.56 10.04
CA GLU A 91 15.61 12.79 10.74
C GLU A 91 15.02 11.70 9.83
N TYR A 92 14.75 12.02 8.56
CA TYR A 92 14.32 11.05 7.57
C TYR A 92 15.35 9.94 7.35
N THR A 93 16.63 10.30 7.20
CA THR A 93 17.72 9.35 6.99
C THR A 93 17.86 8.38 8.17
N ILE A 94 17.79 8.89 9.41
CA ILE A 94 17.80 8.07 10.62
C ILE A 94 16.60 7.11 10.63
N MET A 95 15.39 7.62 10.36
CA MET A 95 14.17 6.80 10.38
C MET A 95 14.17 5.73 9.30
N LYS A 96 14.69 6.04 8.11
CA LYS A 96 14.87 5.06 7.02
C LYS A 96 15.80 3.92 7.48
N LYS A 97 16.96 4.23 8.07
CA LYS A 97 17.93 3.22 8.52
C LYS A 97 17.42 2.35 9.68
N VAL A 98 16.67 2.92 10.63
CA VAL A 98 16.08 2.14 11.75
C VAL A 98 15.11 1.09 11.23
N ILE A 99 14.38 1.39 10.15
CA ILE A 99 13.17 0.64 9.81
C ILE A 99 13.29 -0.14 8.51
N VAL A 100 13.81 0.48 7.44
CA VAL A 100 14.10 -0.21 6.16
C VAL A 100 15.30 -1.12 6.35
N ASP A 101 16.42 -0.55 6.79
CA ASP A 101 17.69 -1.30 6.91
C ASP A 101 17.73 -2.14 8.20
N ARG A 102 16.71 -2.02 9.06
CA ARG A 102 16.58 -2.69 10.38
C ARG A 102 17.81 -2.53 11.29
N LYS A 103 18.60 -1.46 11.12
CA LYS A 103 19.79 -1.20 11.92
C LYS A 103 19.44 -0.74 13.33
N SER A 104 20.28 -1.11 14.29
CA SER A 104 20.23 -0.60 15.65
C SER A 104 20.59 0.89 15.69
N LEU A 105 20.08 1.60 16.70
CA LEU A 105 20.41 3.02 16.90
C LEU A 105 21.92 3.26 17.04
N LYS A 106 22.66 2.24 17.50
CA LYS A 106 24.12 2.27 17.64
C LYS A 106 24.83 2.12 16.29
N GLU A 107 24.40 1.17 15.45
CA GLU A 107 24.94 1.06 14.10
C GLU A 107 24.68 2.33 13.27
N ILE A 108 23.52 2.97 13.50
CA ILE A 108 23.17 4.23 12.83
C ILE A 108 24.02 5.39 13.35
N SER A 109 24.27 5.45 14.67
CA SER A 109 25.16 6.47 15.23
C SER A 109 26.57 6.34 14.67
N ASP A 110 27.06 5.11 14.55
CA ASP A 110 28.40 4.80 14.06
C ASP A 110 28.50 5.09 12.55
N GLU A 111 27.47 4.76 11.76
CA GLU A 111 27.45 4.98 10.31
C GLU A 111 27.28 6.45 9.91
N LEU A 112 26.44 7.20 10.63
CA LEU A 112 26.18 8.61 10.35
C LEU A 112 27.16 9.56 11.08
N ASN A 113 28.09 9.00 11.87
CA ASN A 113 28.99 9.74 12.75
C ASN A 113 28.23 10.75 13.65
N LEU A 114 27.08 10.32 14.16
CA LEU A 114 26.20 11.09 15.04
C LEU A 114 26.26 10.54 16.45
N SER A 115 25.94 11.35 17.46
CA SER A 115 25.86 10.82 18.82
C SER A 115 24.66 9.89 18.98
N TYR A 116 24.84 8.78 19.70
CA TYR A 116 23.75 7.86 20.01
C TYR A 116 22.56 8.57 20.69
N GLY A 117 22.84 9.53 21.57
CA GLY A 117 21.82 10.35 22.23
C GLY A 117 21.01 11.19 21.24
N TYR A 118 21.65 11.76 20.23
CA TYR A 118 20.97 12.49 19.16
C TYR A 118 20.08 11.57 18.33
N VAL A 119 20.59 10.42 17.89
CA VAL A 119 19.83 9.42 17.12
C VAL A 119 18.61 8.92 17.90
N ARG A 120 18.77 8.66 19.20
CA ARG A 120 17.67 8.26 20.11
C ARG A 120 16.62 9.35 20.24
N ASN A 121 17.03 10.61 20.44
CA ASN A 121 16.10 11.74 20.59
C ASN A 121 15.33 12.00 19.29
N VAL A 122 16.01 11.94 18.15
CA VAL A 122 15.39 12.03 16.82
C VAL A 122 14.35 10.92 16.64
N SER A 123 14.72 9.67 16.91
CA SER A 123 13.80 8.54 16.78
C SER A 123 12.55 8.71 17.66
N SER A 124 12.72 9.13 18.93
CA SER A 124 11.59 9.37 19.83
C SER A 124 10.72 10.56 19.43
N LYS A 125 11.32 11.64 18.91
CA LYS A 125 10.60 12.80 18.38
C LYS A 125 9.77 12.42 17.15
N CYS A 126 10.36 11.66 16.23
CA CYS A 126 9.68 11.16 15.04
C CYS A 126 8.48 10.31 15.43
N ASP A 127 8.65 9.38 16.39
CA ASP A 127 7.57 8.53 16.87
C ASP A 127 6.36 9.33 17.39
N LYS A 128 6.61 10.43 18.14
CA LYS A 128 5.56 11.34 18.62
C LYS A 128 4.84 12.10 17.51
N ILE A 129 5.60 12.67 16.56
CA ILE A 129 5.02 13.39 15.42
C ILE A 129 4.07 12.46 14.67
N LEU A 130 4.54 11.25 14.40
CA LEU A 130 3.81 10.26 13.63
C LEU A 130 2.55 9.77 14.35
N HIS A 131 2.59 9.59 15.67
CA HIS A 131 1.40 9.28 16.46
C HIS A 131 0.31 10.36 16.37
N THR A 132 0.67 11.64 16.27
CA THR A 132 -0.29 12.76 16.18
C THR A 132 -1.02 12.78 14.83
N TYR A 133 -0.35 12.43 13.73
CA TYR A 133 -0.95 12.44 12.38
C TYR A 133 -1.69 11.15 12.03
N LEU A 134 -1.38 10.04 12.70
CA LEU A 134 -2.03 8.74 12.49
C LEU A 134 -3.22 8.52 13.45
N THR A 135 -3.79 9.58 14.01
CA THR A 135 -4.92 9.52 14.96
C THR A 135 -6.17 8.87 14.35
N THR A 136 -6.30 8.82 13.02
CA THR A 136 -7.19 7.90 12.30
C THR A 136 -6.60 6.48 12.28
N SER A 137 -6.35 5.95 13.47
CA SER A 137 -5.88 4.58 13.67
C SER A 137 -7.09 3.65 13.58
N VAL A 138 -7.34 3.09 12.39
CA VAL A 138 -8.05 1.82 12.35
C VAL A 138 -6.99 0.73 12.29
N LEU A 139 -7.01 -0.07 13.34
CA LEU A 139 -6.29 -1.33 13.51
C LEU A 139 -6.19 -2.08 12.18
N LEU A 140 -5.02 -2.06 11.56
CA LEU A 140 -4.62 -3.14 10.66
C LEU A 140 -4.38 -4.37 11.52
N TYR A 141 -5.45 -4.97 12.06
CA TYR A 141 -5.52 -6.34 12.60
C TYR A 141 -6.88 -6.54 13.30
N LYS A 142 -7.80 -7.21 12.61
CA LYS A 142 -8.53 -8.36 13.14
C LYS A 142 -8.74 -9.36 12.01
#